data_AF-A0AAE0FRA0-F1
#
_entry.id   AF-A0AAE0FRA0-F1
#
_cell.length_a   1.000
_cell.length_b   1.000
_cell.length_c   1.000
_cell.angle_alpha   90.00
_cell.angle_beta   90.00
_cell.angle_gamma   90.00
#
_symmetry.space_group_name_H-M   'P 1'
#
loop_
_entity.id
_entity.type
_entity.pdbx_description
1 polymer ?
#
loop_
_entity_poly.entity_id
_entity_poly.type
_entity_poly.pdbx_seq_one_letter_code
_entity_poly.pdbx_strand_id
1 'polypeptide(L)'
;MRFLGLSLLHHLTNFMVSVHHVETLPKSLREIDAAGRQLCHLPWKKVEKEFAGRDANTPADRLQGRCFDSALVVALLSRSDGLGYGFETDRELPITFVEKMHGLEVDWALGAAISSMEPKMLPYLVGLSSTADGTKTQRFGPRRSLQLRRKNRWTREDTEELDYVVVGGAIFLLLALALYQIFRRPKPLFKGQTNSYLGRAIPRARAR
;
A
#
# COMPACT_ATOMS: atom_id res chain seq x y z
N MET A 1 1.08 -6.23 -25.51
CA MET A 1 0.85 -5.10 -24.59
C MET A 1 1.60 -5.39 -23.30
N ARG A 2 2.23 -4.39 -22.67
CA ARG A 2 2.96 -4.53 -21.39
C ARG A 2 2.39 -3.54 -20.37
N PHE A 3 2.35 -3.93 -19.11
CA PHE A 3 1.79 -3.17 -18.00
C PHE A 3 2.84 -2.97 -16.91
N LEU A 4 2.64 -1.95 -16.07
CA LEU A 4 3.42 -1.74 -14.85
C LEU A 4 2.58 -2.13 -13.63
N GLY A 5 3.16 -2.95 -12.76
CA GLY A 5 2.55 -3.36 -11.49
C GLY A 5 3.13 -2.53 -10.35
N LEU A 6 2.36 -1.55 -9.87
CA LEU A 6 2.78 -0.60 -8.84
C LEU A 6 2.23 -1.00 -7.46
N SER A 7 2.66 -0.27 -6.42
CA SER A 7 2.08 -0.30 -5.07
C SER A 7 1.94 -1.73 -4.52
N LEU A 8 0.71 -2.24 -4.31
CA LEU A 8 0.46 -3.58 -3.78
C LEU A 8 1.15 -4.68 -4.58
N LEU A 9 1.10 -4.60 -5.92
CA LEU A 9 1.71 -5.62 -6.78
C LEU A 9 3.23 -5.66 -6.59
N HIS A 10 3.88 -4.49 -6.51
CA HIS A 10 5.31 -4.40 -6.24
C HIS A 10 5.64 -4.91 -4.84
N HIS A 11 4.96 -4.42 -3.79
CA HIS A 11 5.27 -4.81 -2.41
C HIS A 11 5.04 -6.30 -2.16
N LEU A 12 3.98 -6.89 -2.70
CA LEU A 12 3.71 -8.32 -2.57
C LEU A 12 4.79 -9.16 -3.25
N THR A 13 5.15 -8.84 -4.49
CA THR A 13 6.14 -9.61 -5.25
C THR A 13 7.55 -9.43 -4.72
N ASN A 14 7.91 -8.23 -4.25
CA ASN A 14 9.17 -7.98 -3.55
C ASN A 14 9.26 -8.73 -2.21
N PHE A 15 8.16 -8.77 -1.46
CA PHE A 15 8.06 -9.57 -0.25
C PHE A 15 8.29 -11.05 -0.55
N MET A 16 7.66 -11.60 -1.60
CA MET A 16 7.84 -13.00 -2.02
C MET A 16 9.30 -13.32 -2.36
N VAL A 17 9.97 -12.45 -3.11
CA VAL A 17 11.41 -12.55 -3.39
C VAL A 17 12.22 -12.61 -2.09
N SER A 18 11.93 -11.70 -1.15
CA SER A 18 12.64 -11.59 0.13
C SER A 18 12.48 -12.82 1.03
N VAL A 19 11.28 -13.42 1.06
CA VAL A 19 11.00 -14.56 1.96
C VAL A 19 11.35 -15.92 1.36
N HIS A 20 11.26 -16.07 0.04
CA HIS A 20 11.56 -17.33 -0.64
C HIS A 20 13.00 -17.42 -1.14
N HIS A 21 13.83 -16.38 -0.93
CA HIS A 21 15.23 -16.32 -1.40
C HIS A 21 15.38 -16.61 -2.89
N VAL A 22 14.41 -16.17 -3.68
CA VAL A 22 14.45 -16.32 -5.14
C VAL A 22 15.14 -15.11 -5.74
N GLU A 23 16.05 -15.32 -6.69
CA GLU A 23 16.79 -14.21 -7.33
C GLU A 23 15.89 -13.35 -8.23
N THR A 24 14.71 -13.83 -8.58
CA THR A 24 13.82 -13.21 -9.56
C THR A 24 12.40 -13.08 -9.08
N LEU A 25 11.75 -11.99 -9.46
CA LEU A 25 10.32 -11.76 -9.25
C LEU A 25 9.47 -12.86 -9.91
N PRO A 26 8.30 -13.19 -9.34
CA PRO A 26 7.41 -14.19 -9.90
C PRO A 26 6.97 -13.79 -11.32
N LYS A 27 7.04 -14.76 -12.24
CA LYS A 27 6.77 -14.55 -13.67
C LYS A 27 5.34 -14.91 -14.06
N SER A 28 4.63 -15.69 -13.25
CA SER A 28 3.27 -16.17 -13.53
C SER A 28 2.34 -16.00 -12.33
N LEU A 29 1.03 -15.98 -12.57
CA LEU A 29 0.05 -15.97 -11.45
C LEU A 29 0.12 -17.26 -10.63
N ARG A 30 0.48 -18.39 -11.26
CA ARG A 30 0.71 -19.65 -10.56
C ARG A 30 1.81 -19.54 -9.50
N GLU A 31 2.91 -18.85 -9.80
CA GLU A 31 3.98 -18.64 -8.83
C GLU A 31 3.52 -17.79 -7.63
N ILE A 32 2.74 -16.74 -7.90
CA ILE A 32 2.14 -15.88 -6.86
C ILE A 32 1.17 -16.70 -6.00
N ASP A 33 0.29 -17.51 -6.61
CA ASP A 33 -0.67 -18.37 -5.89
C ASP A 33 0.07 -19.42 -5.04
N ALA A 34 1.09 -20.07 -5.59
CA ALA A 34 1.86 -21.08 -4.87
C ALA A 34 2.58 -20.49 -3.65
N ALA A 35 3.26 -19.35 -3.81
CA ALA A 35 3.90 -18.63 -2.71
C ALA A 35 2.88 -18.16 -1.66
N GLY A 36 1.75 -17.62 -2.12
CA GLY A 36 0.64 -17.20 -1.28
C GLY A 36 0.09 -18.34 -0.42
N ARG A 37 -0.24 -19.49 -1.02
CA ARG A 37 -0.73 -20.67 -0.31
C ARG A 37 0.28 -21.20 0.71
N GLN A 38 1.57 -21.22 0.36
CA GLN A 38 2.61 -21.61 1.31
C GLN A 38 2.59 -20.72 2.55
N LEU A 39 2.47 -19.40 2.38
CA LEU A 39 2.36 -18.45 3.48
C LEU A 39 1.07 -18.67 4.30
N CYS A 40 -0.06 -18.85 3.62
CA CYS A 40 -1.37 -19.02 4.26
C CYS A 40 -1.49 -20.30 5.11
N HIS A 41 -0.67 -21.33 4.84
CA HIS A 41 -0.68 -22.59 5.60
C HIS A 41 0.20 -22.55 6.86
N LEU A 42 0.99 -21.50 7.07
CA LEU A 42 1.88 -21.41 8.21
C LEU A 42 1.13 -20.88 9.45
N PRO A 43 1.38 -21.44 10.64
CA PRO A 43 0.89 -20.85 11.88
C PRO A 43 1.43 -19.43 12.05
N TRP A 44 0.61 -18.50 12.54
CA TRP A 44 1.01 -17.09 12.71
C TRP A 44 2.33 -16.92 13.47
N LYS A 45 2.54 -17.68 14.56
CA LYS A 45 3.80 -17.65 15.34
C LYS A 45 5.04 -17.97 14.49
N LYS A 46 4.90 -18.84 13.49
CA LYS A 46 5.99 -19.20 12.58
C LYS A 46 6.22 -18.09 11.55
N VAL A 47 5.13 -17.54 10.98
CA VAL A 47 5.15 -16.41 10.05
C VAL A 47 5.87 -15.21 10.68
N GLU A 48 5.47 -14.83 11.89
CA GLU A 48 6.07 -13.71 12.62
C GLU A 48 7.55 -13.97 12.91
N LYS A 49 7.90 -15.15 13.44
CA LYS A 49 9.29 -15.49 13.76
C LYS A 49 10.19 -15.51 12.52
N GLU A 50 9.70 -16.02 11.39
CA GLU A 50 10.53 -16.24 10.21
C GLU A 50 10.58 -15.02 9.30
N PHE A 51 9.52 -14.22 9.19
CA PHE A 51 9.40 -13.19 8.15
C PHE A 51 9.33 -11.75 8.66
N ALA A 52 9.11 -11.51 9.96
CA ALA A 52 9.09 -10.15 10.48
C ALA A 52 10.43 -9.43 10.24
N GLY A 53 10.38 -8.25 9.61
CA GLY A 53 11.56 -7.44 9.32
C GLY A 53 12.44 -7.94 8.18
N ARG A 54 12.06 -9.02 7.46
CA ARG A 54 12.84 -9.52 6.32
C ARG A 54 12.76 -8.64 5.08
N ASP A 55 11.57 -8.11 4.80
CA ASP A 55 11.36 -7.17 3.71
C ASP A 55 11.28 -5.76 4.30
N ALA A 56 12.17 -4.87 3.84
CA ALA A 56 12.20 -3.48 4.29
C ALA A 56 10.86 -2.75 4.03
N ASN A 57 10.10 -3.22 3.03
CA ASN A 57 8.81 -2.65 2.63
C ASN A 57 7.60 -3.33 3.30
N THR A 58 7.81 -4.34 4.16
CA THR A 58 6.74 -5.04 4.89
C THR A 58 7.03 -5.02 6.39
N PRO A 59 6.56 -3.98 7.10
CA PRO A 59 6.62 -3.97 8.56
C PRO A 59 5.76 -5.09 9.17
N ALA A 60 6.08 -5.48 10.40
CA ALA A 60 5.50 -6.66 11.05
C ALA A 60 3.96 -6.58 11.22
N ASP A 61 3.42 -5.37 11.40
CA ASP A 61 1.98 -5.11 11.48
C ASP A 61 1.25 -5.39 10.17
N ARG A 62 1.92 -5.26 9.02
CA ARG A 62 1.36 -5.55 7.69
C ARG A 62 1.55 -6.99 7.24
N LEU A 63 2.36 -7.77 7.96
CA LEU A 63 2.65 -9.16 7.60
C LEU A 63 1.39 -10.06 7.63
N GLN A 64 0.43 -9.77 8.51
CA GLN A 64 -0.85 -10.49 8.61
C GLN A 64 -1.65 -10.43 7.30
N GLY A 65 -1.54 -9.33 6.56
CA GLY A 65 -2.27 -9.12 5.31
C GLY A 65 -1.69 -9.89 4.12
N ARG A 66 -0.44 -10.35 4.18
CA ARG A 66 0.27 -10.85 2.99
C ARG A 66 -0.34 -12.12 2.38
N CYS A 67 -0.90 -13.00 3.19
CA CYS A 67 -1.67 -14.13 2.70
C CYS A 67 -2.90 -13.65 1.91
N PHE A 68 -3.68 -12.72 2.47
CA PHE A 68 -4.85 -12.15 1.81
C PHE A 68 -4.48 -11.39 0.52
N ASP A 69 -3.43 -10.56 0.57
CA ASP A 69 -2.92 -9.81 -0.57
C ASP A 69 -2.60 -10.73 -1.75
N SER A 70 -1.97 -11.89 -1.48
CA SER A 70 -1.65 -12.87 -2.51
C SER A 70 -2.88 -13.45 -3.19
N ALA A 71 -3.89 -13.86 -2.42
CA ALA A 71 -5.14 -14.37 -2.94
C ALA A 71 -5.91 -13.28 -3.71
N LEU A 72 -5.91 -12.05 -3.20
CA LEU A 72 -6.55 -10.91 -3.85
C LEU A 72 -5.91 -10.61 -5.21
N VAL A 73 -4.58 -10.56 -5.29
CA VAL A 73 -3.86 -10.29 -6.56
C VAL A 73 -4.15 -11.38 -7.59
N VAL A 74 -4.13 -12.66 -7.19
CA VAL A 74 -4.47 -13.77 -8.09
C VAL A 74 -5.92 -13.65 -8.57
N ALA A 75 -6.87 -13.38 -7.68
CA ALA A 75 -8.29 -13.23 -8.05
C ALA A 75 -8.54 -12.04 -8.99
N LEU A 76 -7.87 -10.90 -8.74
CA LEU A 76 -7.99 -9.69 -9.56
C LEU A 76 -7.35 -9.86 -10.94
N LEU A 77 -6.18 -10.48 -11.02
CA LEU A 77 -5.45 -10.58 -12.30
C LEU A 77 -5.93 -11.77 -13.15
N SER A 78 -6.30 -12.88 -12.53
CA SER A 78 -6.66 -14.10 -13.28
C SER A 78 -7.91 -13.93 -14.13
N ARG A 79 -8.07 -14.82 -15.10
CA ARG A 79 -9.35 -15.06 -15.76
C ARG A 79 -10.28 -15.83 -14.81
N SER A 80 -10.99 -15.10 -13.96
CA SER A 80 -12.12 -15.62 -13.16
C SER A 80 -13.46 -15.26 -13.83
N ASP A 81 -14.57 -15.85 -13.35
CA ASP A 81 -15.93 -15.75 -13.89
C ASP A 81 -16.54 -14.32 -13.82
N GLY A 82 -15.88 -13.35 -14.45
CA GLY A 82 -16.38 -11.99 -14.67
C GLY A 82 -15.80 -10.89 -13.78
N LEU A 83 -14.87 -11.18 -12.85
CA LEU A 83 -14.34 -10.19 -11.90
C LEU A 83 -12.86 -9.82 -12.12
N GLY A 84 -12.09 -10.70 -12.75
CA GLY A 84 -10.65 -10.47 -12.97
C GLY A 84 -10.30 -9.85 -14.32
N TYR A 85 -9.06 -9.37 -14.45
CA TYR A 85 -8.52 -8.74 -15.66
C TYR A 85 -8.23 -9.71 -16.82
N GLY A 86 -8.43 -11.01 -16.62
CA GLY A 86 -8.39 -11.99 -17.70
C GLY A 86 -7.00 -12.49 -18.07
N PHE A 87 -5.99 -12.31 -17.20
CA PHE A 87 -4.67 -12.90 -17.42
C PHE A 87 -4.69 -14.41 -17.22
N GLU A 88 -3.97 -15.12 -18.07
CA GLU A 88 -3.81 -16.58 -17.99
C GLU A 88 -2.94 -16.96 -16.79
N THR A 89 -3.34 -17.98 -16.02
CA THR A 89 -2.66 -18.34 -14.77
C THR A 89 -1.24 -18.87 -14.96
N ASP A 90 -1.05 -19.69 -16.00
CA ASP A 90 0.20 -20.43 -16.27
C ASP A 90 1.15 -19.70 -17.24
N ARG A 91 0.74 -18.55 -17.79
CA ARG A 91 1.58 -17.79 -18.72
C ARG A 91 2.42 -16.75 -18.01
N GLU A 92 3.48 -16.33 -18.69
CA GLU A 92 4.26 -15.18 -18.26
C GLU A 92 3.38 -13.93 -18.24
N LEU A 93 3.36 -13.25 -17.08
CA LEU A 93 2.63 -12.03 -16.87
C LEU A 93 3.26 -10.91 -17.71
N PRO A 94 2.48 -10.20 -18.53
CA PRO A 94 2.97 -9.03 -19.25
C PRO A 94 3.05 -7.80 -18.32
N ILE A 95 3.42 -7.98 -17.05
CA ILE A 95 3.45 -6.97 -16.00
C ILE A 95 4.89 -6.84 -15.48
N THR A 96 5.44 -5.63 -15.48
CA THR A 96 6.71 -5.33 -14.83
C THR A 96 6.43 -4.68 -13.48
N PHE A 97 6.80 -5.35 -12.39
CA PHE A 97 6.59 -4.85 -11.04
C PHE A 97 7.64 -3.81 -10.68
N VAL A 98 7.23 -2.55 -10.48
CA VAL A 98 8.15 -1.43 -10.23
C VAL A 98 7.61 -0.52 -9.14
N GLU A 99 8.52 0.07 -8.36
CA GLU A 99 8.20 1.18 -7.44
C GLU A 99 8.65 2.52 -8.04
N LYS A 100 9.81 2.50 -8.70
CA LYS A 100 10.45 3.70 -9.24
C LYS A 100 10.78 3.53 -10.72
N MET A 101 10.61 4.60 -11.48
CA MET A 101 11.10 4.74 -12.84
C MET A 101 12.04 5.93 -12.92
N HIS A 102 13.26 5.71 -13.43
CA HIS A 102 14.30 6.75 -13.52
C HIS A 102 14.60 7.43 -12.16
N GLY A 103 14.53 6.68 -11.06
CA GLY A 103 14.77 7.19 -9.71
C GLY A 103 13.60 7.96 -9.08
N LEU A 104 12.50 8.16 -9.81
CA LEU A 104 11.29 8.80 -9.31
C LEU A 104 10.24 7.74 -8.97
N GLU A 105 9.54 7.94 -7.85
CA GLU A 105 8.39 7.12 -7.46
C GLU A 105 7.26 7.29 -8.49
N VAL A 106 6.71 6.16 -8.93
CA VAL A 106 5.62 6.16 -9.91
C VAL A 106 4.31 6.15 -9.17
N ASP A 107 3.65 7.30 -9.13
CA ASP A 107 2.34 7.42 -8.51
C ASP A 107 1.40 8.35 -9.29
N TRP A 108 0.09 8.15 -9.13
CA TRP A 108 -0.95 8.96 -9.77
C TRP A 108 -0.87 10.42 -9.34
N ALA A 109 -0.37 10.69 -8.12
CA ALA A 109 -0.20 12.04 -7.59
C ALA A 109 0.73 12.89 -8.46
N LEU A 110 1.80 12.30 -9.03
CA LEU A 110 2.69 13.00 -9.95
C LEU A 110 1.97 13.38 -11.24
N GLY A 111 1.15 12.47 -11.78
CA GLY A 111 0.33 12.74 -12.96
C GLY A 111 -0.70 13.84 -12.73
N ALA A 112 -1.37 13.82 -11.58
CA ALA A 112 -2.33 14.85 -11.18
C ALA A 112 -1.68 16.22 -10.97
N ALA A 113 -0.47 16.25 -10.40
CA ALA A 113 0.30 17.48 -10.27
C ALA A 113 0.64 18.06 -11.65
N ILE A 114 1.20 17.24 -12.54
CA ILE A 114 1.52 17.62 -13.93
C ILE A 114 0.30 18.13 -14.68
N SER A 115 -0.86 17.47 -14.53
CA SER A 115 -2.10 17.88 -15.21
C SER A 115 -2.65 19.21 -14.70
N SER A 116 -2.29 19.60 -13.49
CA SER A 116 -2.75 20.85 -12.84
C SER A 116 -1.78 22.02 -13.08
N MET A 117 -0.63 21.77 -13.70
CA MET A 117 0.41 22.76 -13.91
C MET A 117 0.31 23.40 -15.29
N GLU A 118 0.63 24.69 -15.35
CA GLU A 118 0.89 25.32 -16.64
C GLU A 118 2.11 24.66 -17.31
N PRO A 119 2.08 24.45 -18.65
CA PRO A 119 3.16 23.77 -19.38
C PRO A 119 4.56 24.34 -19.14
N LYS A 120 4.65 25.64 -18.81
CA LYS A 120 5.92 26.34 -18.53
C LYS A 120 6.60 25.88 -17.23
N MET A 121 5.87 25.26 -16.31
CA MET A 121 6.39 24.83 -15.01
C MET A 121 6.96 23.40 -15.01
N LEU A 122 6.66 22.61 -16.05
CA LEU A 122 7.07 21.20 -16.15
C LEU A 122 8.59 20.93 -16.04
N PRO A 123 9.48 21.75 -16.66
CA PRO A 123 10.93 21.51 -16.55
C PRO A 123 11.45 21.55 -15.11
N TYR A 124 10.84 22.38 -14.26
CA TYR A 124 11.27 22.56 -12.87
C TYR A 124 10.88 21.38 -11.97
N LEU A 125 9.76 20.70 -12.25
CA LEU A 125 9.28 19.57 -11.44
C LEU A 125 9.93 18.23 -11.78
N VAL A 126 10.19 17.99 -13.05
CA VAL A 126 10.79 16.72 -13.49
C VAL A 126 12.32 16.73 -13.25
N GLY A 127 12.88 17.82 -12.72
CA GLY A 127 14.33 17.99 -12.62
C GLY A 127 15.02 18.02 -13.98
N LEU A 128 14.26 18.22 -15.05
CA LEU A 128 14.77 18.43 -16.40
C LEU A 128 15.32 19.86 -16.42
N SER A 129 16.61 20.02 -16.13
CA SER A 129 17.27 21.30 -16.43
C SER A 129 17.11 21.53 -17.93
N SER A 130 16.22 22.43 -18.30
CA SER A 130 16.14 22.94 -19.67
C SER A 130 17.47 23.66 -19.94
N THR A 131 18.41 22.98 -20.59
CA THR A 131 19.45 23.67 -21.35
C THR A 131 18.83 24.12 -22.66
N ALA A 132 17.85 25.01 -22.58
CA ALA A 132 17.45 25.86 -23.69
C ALA A 132 18.38 27.08 -23.72
N ASP A 133 19.69 26.82 -23.80
CA ASP A 133 20.62 27.79 -24.37
C ASP A 133 21.87 27.04 -24.83
N GLY A 134 22.03 26.92 -26.14
CA GLY A 134 23.20 26.33 -26.76
C GLY A 134 24.39 27.26 -26.60
N THR A 135 24.99 27.36 -25.41
CA THR A 135 26.41 27.68 -25.19
C THR A 135 26.72 27.77 -23.69
N LYS A 136 27.23 26.67 -23.14
CA LYS A 136 28.35 26.55 -22.19
C LYS A 136 28.14 25.32 -21.31
N THR A 137 28.95 24.32 -21.56
CA THR A 137 29.16 23.15 -20.71
C THR A 137 29.63 23.62 -19.33
N GLN A 138 28.74 23.79 -18.37
CA GLN A 138 29.14 23.82 -16.96
C GLN A 138 29.30 22.36 -16.50
N ARG A 139 30.55 21.90 -16.46
CA ARG A 139 30.91 20.71 -15.66
C ARG A 139 30.59 21.04 -14.20
N PHE A 140 29.54 20.46 -13.66
CA PHE A 140 29.36 20.40 -12.22
C PHE A 140 30.45 19.49 -11.65
N GLY A 141 31.47 20.13 -11.06
CA GLY A 141 32.51 19.46 -10.27
C GLY A 141 31.92 18.78 -9.02
N PRO A 142 32.74 17.98 -8.31
CA PRO A 142 32.26 17.15 -7.22
C PRO A 142 31.62 17.99 -6.11
N ARG A 143 30.46 17.52 -5.65
CA ARG A 143 29.64 18.05 -4.55
C ARG A 143 30.51 18.62 -3.42
N ARG A 144 30.56 19.94 -3.30
CA ARG A 144 30.82 20.57 -2.00
C ARG A 144 29.55 20.45 -1.17
N SER A 145 29.69 19.86 0.01
CA SER A 145 28.68 19.79 1.05
C SER A 145 28.11 21.18 1.31
N LEU A 146 26.80 21.34 1.11
CA LEU A 146 26.03 22.48 1.59
C LEU A 146 26.00 22.39 3.12
N GLN A 147 26.99 23.02 3.75
CA GLN A 147 26.90 23.45 5.15
C GLN A 147 25.75 24.46 5.23
N LEU A 148 24.56 23.98 5.62
CA LEU A 148 23.43 24.81 6.00
C LEU A 148 23.84 25.68 7.18
N ARG A 149 24.27 26.90 6.85
CA ARG A 149 24.55 27.97 7.81
C ARG A 149 23.23 28.33 8.48
N ARG A 150 22.97 27.75 9.67
CA ARG A 150 21.88 28.14 10.59
C ARG A 150 21.93 29.66 10.80
N LYS A 151 21.01 30.39 10.17
CA LYS A 151 20.64 31.76 10.56
C LYS A 151 19.52 31.64 11.58
N ASN A 152 19.90 31.56 12.85
CA ASN A 152 18.97 31.74 13.96
C ASN A 152 18.67 33.25 14.05
N ARG A 153 17.58 33.70 13.45
CA ARG A 153 17.01 35.02 13.70
C ARG A 153 15.50 34.92 13.58
N TRP A 154 14.87 34.59 14.70
CA TRP A 154 13.43 34.65 14.88
C TRP A 154 13.01 36.12 15.00
N THR A 155 12.18 36.58 14.08
CA THR A 155 11.52 37.89 14.13
C THR A 155 10.22 37.77 14.94
N ARG A 156 9.91 38.83 15.69
CA ARG A 156 8.87 38.92 16.73
C ARG A 156 7.43 38.99 16.18
N GLU A 157 7.23 38.70 14.89
CA GLU A 157 5.92 38.77 14.21
C GLU A 157 5.27 37.39 14.02
N ASP A 158 5.97 36.28 14.27
CA ASP A 158 5.43 34.91 14.08
C ASP A 158 4.68 34.37 15.33
N THR A 159 4.56 35.14 16.40
CA THR A 159 3.94 34.68 17.67
C THR A 159 2.41 34.76 17.70
N GLU A 160 1.75 35.38 16.72
CA GLU A 160 0.27 35.49 16.71
C GLU A 160 -0.42 34.33 15.97
N GLU A 161 0.26 33.62 15.06
CA GLU A 161 -0.35 32.49 14.34
C GLU A 161 -0.30 31.16 15.11
N LEU A 162 0.55 31.03 16.13
CA LEU A 162 0.65 29.79 16.91
C LEU A 162 -0.53 29.56 17.87
N ASP A 163 -1.21 30.63 18.31
CA ASP A 163 -2.32 30.50 19.26
C ASP A 163 -3.59 29.92 18.60
N TYR A 164 -3.79 30.15 17.30
CA TYR A 164 -4.95 29.61 16.59
C TYR A 164 -4.89 28.09 16.38
N VAL A 165 -3.70 27.53 16.17
CA VAL A 165 -3.53 26.08 15.92
C VAL A 165 -3.74 25.27 17.21
N VAL A 166 -3.32 25.80 18.36
CA VAL A 166 -3.48 25.12 19.66
C VAL A 166 -4.95 25.14 20.10
N VAL A 167 -5.65 26.26 19.93
CA VAL A 167 -7.07 26.37 20.29
C VAL A 167 -7.95 25.52 19.35
N GLY A 168 -7.64 25.50 18.05
CA GLY A 168 -8.37 24.66 17.08
C GLY A 168 -8.24 23.16 17.36
N GLY A 169 -7.05 22.69 17.75
CA GLY A 169 -6.83 21.28 18.10
C GLY A 169 -7.61 20.82 19.33
N ALA A 170 -7.72 21.67 20.35
CA ALA A 170 -8.46 21.34 21.58
C ALA A 170 -9.97 21.20 21.34
N ILE A 171 -10.55 22.08 20.50
CA ILE A 171 -11.98 22.03 20.15
C ILE A 171 -12.30 20.75 19.36
N PHE A 172 -11.42 20.37 18.43
CA PHE A 172 -11.62 19.16 17.62
C PHE A 172 -11.56 17.88 18.48
N LEU A 173 -10.65 17.82 19.45
CA LEU A 173 -10.53 16.69 20.38
C LEU A 173 -11.77 16.55 21.28
N LEU A 174 -12.32 17.68 21.77
CA LEU A 174 -13.54 17.68 22.58
C LEU A 174 -14.77 17.23 21.79
N LEU A 175 -14.91 17.65 20.53
CA LEU A 175 -15.98 17.20 19.64
C LEU A 175 -15.87 15.70 19.33
N ALA A 176 -14.67 15.19 19.08
CA ALA A 176 -14.44 13.77 18.85
C ALA A 176 -14.81 12.92 20.08
N LEU A 177 -14.46 13.37 21.28
CA LEU A 177 -14.83 12.71 22.54
C LEU A 177 -16.33 12.74 22.80
N ALA A 178 -17.01 13.86 22.51
CA ALA A 178 -18.46 13.97 22.65
C ALA A 178 -19.19 12.99 21.70
N LEU A 179 -18.76 12.92 20.44
CA LEU A 179 -19.31 11.98 19.46
C LEU A 179 -19.05 10.52 19.86
N TYR A 180 -17.87 10.22 20.38
CA TYR A 180 -17.54 8.88 20.88
C TYR A 180 -18.51 8.43 21.98
N GLN A 181 -18.85 9.32 22.93
CA GLN A 181 -19.80 9.00 24.01
C GLN A 181 -21.24 8.80 23.51
N ILE A 182 -21.65 9.50 22.45
CA ILE A 182 -22.97 9.31 21.82
C ILE A 182 -23.04 7.93 21.16
N PHE A 183 -22.02 7.53 20.40
CA PHE A 183 -21.99 6.24 19.69
C PHE A 183 -21.75 5.04 20.60
N ARG A 184 -21.20 5.24 21.81
CA ARG A 184 -20.97 4.14 22.76
C ARG A 184 -22.20 3.76 23.59
N ARG A 185 -23.34 4.45 23.44
CA ARG A 185 -24.57 4.03 24.12
C ARG A 185 -25.01 2.65 23.57
N PRO A 186 -25.01 1.59 24.40
CA PRO A 186 -25.43 0.28 23.95
C PRO A 186 -26.90 0.34 23.54
N LYS A 187 -27.20 -0.12 22.32
CA LYS A 187 -28.58 -0.31 21.87
C LYS A 187 -29.28 -1.25 22.86
N PRO A 188 -30.51 -0.93 23.33
CA PRO A 188 -31.23 -1.83 24.22
C PRO A 188 -31.41 -3.18 23.53
N LEU A 189 -30.99 -4.23 24.23
CA LEU A 189 -31.09 -5.62 23.81
C LEU A 189 -32.56 -5.96 23.57
N PHE A 190 -32.94 -6.13 22.31
CA PHE A 190 -34.22 -6.73 21.95
C PHE A 190 -34.24 -8.16 22.51
N LYS A 191 -35.07 -8.40 23.53
CA LYS A 191 -35.39 -9.75 24.02
C LYS A 191 -36.18 -10.47 22.93
N GLY A 192 -35.45 -11.13 22.03
CA GLY A 192 -35.99 -12.05 21.03
C GLY A 192 -36.46 -13.33 21.71
N GLN A 193 -37.76 -13.55 21.61
CA GLN A 193 -38.55 -14.70 22.03
C GLN A 193 -37.97 -16.02 21.48
N THR A 194 -37.59 -16.94 22.36
CA THR A 194 -37.14 -18.29 22.01
C THR A 194 -38.35 -19.13 21.59
N ASN A 195 -38.49 -19.42 20.29
CA ASN A 195 -39.35 -20.51 19.83
C ASN A 195 -38.52 -21.77 19.66
N SER A 196 -38.67 -22.66 20.63
CA SER A 196 -38.30 -24.07 20.57
C SER A 196 -39.12 -24.76 19.49
N TYR A 197 -38.50 -25.22 18.41
CA TYR A 197 -39.07 -26.29 17.59
C TYR A 197 -38.13 -27.49 17.57
N LEU A 198 -38.63 -28.51 18.27
CA LEU A 198 -38.16 -29.88 18.29
C LEU A 198 -37.94 -30.44 16.86
N GLY A 199 -36.82 -31.15 16.71
CA GLY A 199 -36.84 -32.57 16.40
C GLY A 199 -37.40 -33.00 15.04
N ARG A 200 -36.48 -33.27 14.09
CA ARG A 200 -36.69 -34.35 13.12
C ARG A 200 -35.39 -35.13 12.91
N ALA A 201 -35.39 -36.34 13.47
CA ALA A 201 -34.38 -37.35 13.23
C ALA A 201 -34.40 -37.77 11.75
N ILE A 202 -33.23 -37.82 11.13
CA ILE A 202 -33.02 -38.41 9.81
C ILE A 202 -32.71 -39.90 10.02
N PRO A 203 -33.50 -40.85 9.47
CA PRO A 203 -33.16 -42.26 9.55
C PRO A 203 -32.00 -42.59 8.61
N ARG A 204 -31.02 -43.32 9.16
CA ARG A 204 -29.94 -43.98 8.40
C ARG A 204 -30.55 -45.05 7.50
N ALA A 205 -30.44 -44.88 6.19
CA ALA A 205 -30.62 -45.97 5.24
C ALA A 205 -29.32 -46.80 5.19
N ARG A 206 -29.44 -48.09 5.46
CA ARG A 206 -28.41 -49.12 5.34
C ARG A 206 -29.01 -50.27 4.51
N ALA A 207 -28.43 -50.54 3.34
CA ALA A 207 -28.54 -51.76 2.52
C ALA A 207 -28.05 -51.38 1.10
N ARG A 208 -27.26 -52.15 0.36
CA ARG A 208 -26.70 -53.50 0.48
C ARG A 208 -25.39 -53.51 -0.31
#